data_AF-A0A182AL30-F1
#
_entry.id   AF-A0A182AL30-F1
#
_cell.length_a   1.000
_cell.length_b   1.000
_cell.length_c   1.000
_cell.angle_alpha   90.00
_cell.angle_beta   90.00
_cell.angle_gamma   90.00
#
_symmetry.space_group_name_H-M   'P 1'
#
loop_
_entity.id
_entity.type
_entity.pdbx_description
1 polymer ?
#
loop_
_entity_poly.entity_id
_entity_poly.type
_entity_poly.pdbx_seq_one_letter_code
_entity_poly.pdbx_strand_id
1 'polypeptide(L)' 'MSLNRTAKGIVLVPSLLLGGAFLAAALWGEGAAEGNRSLAAGLGSALMAAGLLAQLLPEPEPEEDRRD' A
#
# COMPACT_ATOMS: atom_id res chain seq x y z
N MET A 1 11.80 13.73 16.18
CA MET A 1 11.95 12.78 15.05
C MET A 1 10.74 11.83 14.91
N SER A 2 9.49 12.32 14.84
CA SER A 2 8.30 11.42 14.68
C SER A 2 7.55 11.59 13.36
N LEU A 3 7.76 12.68 12.61
CA LEU A 3 6.97 13.01 11.42
C LEU A 3 7.14 11.99 10.29
N ASN A 4 8.35 11.45 10.11
CA ASN A 4 8.68 10.51 9.03
C ASN A 4 7.99 9.14 9.21
N ARG A 5 7.89 8.68 10.46
CA ARG A 5 7.20 7.42 10.80
C ARG A 5 5.68 7.51 10.61
N THR A 6 5.07 8.64 10.95
CA THR A 6 3.63 8.86 10.75
C THR A 6 3.29 9.02 9.26
N ALA A 7 4.10 9.76 8.49
CA ALA A 7 3.91 9.90 7.04
C ALA A 7 3.99 8.55 6.31
N LYS A 8 4.98 7.71 6.66
CA LYS A 8 5.12 6.35 6.14
C LYS A 8 3.91 5.47 6.51
N GLY A 9 3.39 5.61 7.73
CA GLY A 9 2.17 4.92 8.18
C GLY A 9 0.91 5.35 7.41
N ILE A 10 0.77 6.63 7.08
CA ILE A 10 -0.37 7.18 6.32
C ILE A 10 -0.47 6.57 4.92
N VAL A 11 0.64 6.25 4.27
CA VAL A 11 0.65 5.65 2.92
C VAL A 11 0.59 4.12 2.98
N LEU A 12 1.18 3.51 4.01
CA LEU A 12 1.20 2.07 4.22
C LEU A 12 -0.20 1.50 4.48
N VAL A 13 -0.94 2.11 5.41
CA VAL A 13 -2.22 1.57 5.88
C VAL A 13 -3.27 1.50 4.76
N PRO A 14 -3.51 2.54 3.95
CA PRO A 14 -4.43 2.48 2.83
C PRO A 14 -4.02 1.45 1.78
N SER A 15 -2.72 1.35 1.47
CA SER A 15 -2.21 0.43 0.46
C SER A 15 -2.44 -1.04 0.85
N LEU A 16 -2.17 -1.40 2.10
CA LEU A 16 -2.39 -2.75 2.61
C LEU A 16 -3.89 -3.07 2.74
N LEU A 17 -4.70 -2.14 3.24
CA LEU A 17 -6.15 -2.33 3.34
C LEU A 17 -6.80 -2.51 1.97
N LEU A 18 -6.44 -1.66 1.01
CA LEU A 18 -6.96 -1.74 -0.36
C LEU A 18 -6.47 -3.01 -1.07
N GLY A 19 -5.19 -3.35 -0.93
CA GLY A 19 -4.63 -4.59 -1.47
C GLY A 19 -5.32 -5.84 -0.91
N GLY A 20 -5.56 -5.86 0.40
CA GLY A 20 -6.33 -6.92 1.08
C GLY A 20 -7.78 -7.01 0.58
N ALA A 21 -8.45 -5.88 0.35
CA ALA A 21 -9.80 -5.86 -0.21
C ALA A 21 -9.85 -6.43 -1.63
N PHE A 22 -8.88 -6.10 -2.48
CA PHE A 22 -8.78 -6.66 -3.83
C PHE A 22 -8.44 -8.16 -3.82
N LEU A 23 -7.56 -8.62 -2.93
CA LEU A 23 -7.30 -10.05 -2.74
C LEU A 23 -8.53 -10.80 -2.23
N ALA A 24 -9.28 -10.22 -1.29
CA ALA A 24 -10.54 -10.79 -0.81
C ALA A 24 -11.58 -10.89 -1.94
N ALA A 25 -11.68 -9.86 -2.79
CA ALA A 25 -12.52 -9.90 -3.99
C ALA A 25 -12.05 -10.95 -5.01
N ALA A 26 -10.74 -11.21 -5.12
CA ALA A 26 -10.23 -12.26 -5.99
C ALA A 26 -10.53 -13.67 -5.46
N LEU A 27 -10.50 -13.88 -4.14
CA LEU A 27 -10.69 -15.18 -3.52
C LEU A 27 -12.17 -15.53 -3.32
N TRP A 28 -12.97 -14.57 -2.83
CA TRP A 28 -14.39 -14.75 -2.46
C TRP A 28 -15.38 -13.98 -3.34
N GLY A 29 -14.92 -13.26 -4.37
CA GLY A 29 -15.81 -12.52 -5.27
C GLY A 29 -16.58 -13.44 -6.20
N GLU A 30 -17.88 -13.53 -6.00
CA GLU A 30 -18.83 -14.26 -6.86
C GLU A 30 -19.61 -13.29 -7.77
N GLY A 31 -20.12 -13.77 -8.91
CA GLY A 31 -20.97 -12.97 -9.81
C GLY A 31 -20.19 -11.94 -10.64
N ALA A 32 -20.53 -10.65 -10.53
CA ALA A 32 -19.92 -9.59 -11.33
C ALA A 32 -18.39 -9.44 -11.13
N ALA A 33 -17.87 -9.96 -10.02
CA ALA A 33 -16.44 -9.98 -9.72
C ALA A 33 -15.67 -11.08 -10.47
N GLU A 34 -16.35 -12.10 -11.00
CA GLU A 34 -15.72 -13.28 -11.61
C GLU A 34 -14.96 -12.91 -12.90
N GLY A 35 -15.54 -12.01 -13.72
CA GLY A 35 -14.87 -11.47 -14.91
C GLY A 35 -13.64 -10.60 -14.60
N ASN A 36 -13.55 -10.06 -13.37
CA ASN A 36 -12.47 -9.17 -12.92
C ASN A 36 -11.54 -9.85 -11.92
N ARG A 37 -11.67 -11.17 -11.71
CA ARG A 37 -10.92 -11.92 -10.69
C ARG A 37 -9.41 -11.83 -10.87
N SER A 38 -8.94 -11.95 -12.10
CA SER A 38 -7.52 -11.83 -12.45
C SER A 38 -6.97 -10.41 -12.21
N LEU A 39 -7.78 -9.39 -12.52
CA LEU A 39 -7.42 -7.99 -12.25
C LEU A 39 -7.37 -7.71 -10.75
N ALA A 40 -8.35 -8.22 -10.00
CA ALA A 40 -8.39 -8.09 -8.55
C ALA A 40 -7.20 -8.79 -7.88
N ALA A 41 -6.84 -10.00 -8.33
CA ALA A 41 -5.65 -10.69 -7.86
C ALA A 41 -4.38 -9.89 -8.17
N GLY A 42 -4.23 -9.38 -9.40
CA GLY A 42 -3.07 -8.59 -9.81
C GLY A 42 -2.91 -7.29 -9.01
N LEU A 43 -3.98 -6.49 -8.93
CA LEU A 43 -3.99 -5.23 -8.16
C LEU A 43 -3.78 -5.46 -6.67
N GLY A 44 -4.46 -6.45 -6.09
CA GLY A 44 -4.32 -6.81 -4.69
C GLY A 44 -2.89 -7.21 -4.34
N SER A 45 -2.29 -8.06 -5.16
CA SER A 45 -0.88 -8.48 -5.01
C SER A 45 0.09 -7.32 -5.13
N ALA A 46 -0.09 -6.47 -6.15
CA ALA A 46 0.78 -5.33 -6.42
C ALA A 46 0.73 -4.30 -5.29
N LEU A 47 -0.46 -4.00 -4.76
CA LEU A 47 -0.64 -3.06 -3.64
C LEU A 47 -0.05 -3.61 -2.33
N MET A 48 -0.23 -4.90 -2.05
CA MET A 48 0.38 -5.55 -0.88
C MET A 48 1.91 -5.54 -0.98
N ALA A 49 2.45 -5.89 -2.15
CA ALA A 49 3.89 -5.84 -2.39
C ALA A 49 4.45 -4.42 -2.29
N ALA A 50 3.77 -3.42 -2.86
CA ALA A 50 4.17 -2.02 -2.78
C ALA A 50 4.15 -1.50 -1.33
N GLY A 51 3.12 -1.83 -0.55
CA GLY A 51 3.06 -1.49 0.87
C GLY A 51 4.22 -2.11 1.66
N LEU A 52 4.51 -3.39 1.45
CA LEU A 52 5.65 -4.05 2.09
C LEU A 52 7.00 -3.48 1.64
N LEU A 53 7.17 -3.18 0.36
CA LEU A 53 8.38 -2.56 -0.19
C LEU A 53 8.58 -1.13 0.32
N ALA A 54 7.51 -0.38 0.58
CA ALA A 54 7.60 0.94 1.20
C ALA A 54 8.18 0.87 2.62
N GLN A 55 8.05 -0.26 3.32
CA GLN A 55 8.72 -0.47 4.61
C GLN A 55 10.25 -0.59 4.47
N LEU A 56 10.71 -1.17 3.35
CA LEU A 56 12.12 -1.36 3.04
C LEU A 56 12.79 -0.11 2.46
N LEU A 57 12.02 0.86 1.98
CA LEU A 57 12.58 2.10 1.43
C LEU A 57 13.17 2.96 2.57
N PRO A 58 14.41 3.44 2.42
CA PRO A 58 15.06 4.30 3.39
C PRO A 58 14.25 5.58 3.62
N GLU A 59 14.23 6.04 4.86
CA GLU A 59 13.64 7.34 5.18
C GLU A 59 14.48 8.45 4.52
N PRO A 60 13.87 9.39 3.78
CA PRO A 60 14.60 10.55 3.30
C PRO A 60 15.12 11.33 4.50
N GLU A 61 16.40 11.71 4.45
CA GLU A 61 17.04 12.56 5.45
C GLU A 61 16.20 13.84 5.61
N PRO A 62 15.95 14.30 6.86
CA PRO A 62 15.20 15.52 7.07
C PRO A 62 15.92 16.66 6.34
N GLU A 63 15.19 17.39 5.49
CA GLU A 63 15.68 18.66 4.95
C GLU A 63 16.02 19.55 6.15
N GLU A 64 17.32 19.73 6.36
CA GLU A 64 17.85 20.64 7.36
C GLU A 64 17.36 22.02 6.96
N ASP A 65 16.35 22.49 7.69
CA ASP A 65 15.78 23.83 7.62
C ASP A 65 16.90 24.84 7.89
N ARG A 66 17.66 25.14 6.84
CA ARG A 66 18.72 26.15 6.81
C ARG A 66 18.02 27.49 6.95
N ARG A 67 17.75 27.87 8.20
CA ARG A 67 17.34 29.22 8.57
C ARG A 67 18.60 30.04 8.79
N ASP A 68 18.83 30.92 7.82
CA ASP A 68 19.75 32.06 7.87
C ASP A 68 19.19 33.16 8.78
#